data_AF-A0A496RNC8-F1
#
_entry.id   AF-A0A496RNC8-F1
#
_cell.length_a   1.000
_cell.length_b   1.000
_cell.length_c   1.000
_cell.angle_alpha   90.00
_cell.angle_beta   90.00
_cell.angle_gamma   90.00
#
_symmetry.space_group_name_H-M   'P 1'
#
loop_
_entity.id
_entity.type
_entity.pdbx_description
1 polymer ?
#
loop_
_entity_poly.entity_id
_entity_poly.type
_entity_poly.pdbx_seq_one_letter_code
_entity_poly.pdbx_strand_id
1 'polypeptide(L)'
;MRSQILLLAISLFLLNGCAVVMSARKQGTSLTAIQRCKTRGCILSKPGVEILSTKEENDQLIEEYKINVERFGVLRAIGHGVLDVGTWGLWEVIGTPTEGAIDTKYVTIRVYYSKEGSIQKIEKIE
;
A
#
# COMPACT_ATOMS: atom_id res chain seq x y z
N MET A 1 -30.90 -26.17 21.80
CA MET A 1 -30.02 -25.16 22.46
C MET A 1 -28.53 -25.43 22.24
N ARG A 2 -27.98 -26.62 22.59
CA ARG A 2 -26.53 -26.91 22.40
C ARG A 2 -26.03 -26.79 20.95
N SER A 3 -26.80 -27.27 19.97
CA SER A 3 -26.45 -27.18 18.54
C SER A 3 -26.44 -25.73 18.02
N GLN A 4 -27.35 -24.87 18.51
CA GLN A 4 -27.37 -23.46 18.11
C GLN A 4 -26.21 -22.65 18.69
N ILE A 5 -25.76 -22.98 19.90
CA ILE A 5 -24.55 -22.38 20.50
C ILE A 5 -23.30 -22.80 19.70
N LEU A 6 -23.25 -24.06 19.25
CA LEU A 6 -22.15 -24.56 18.43
C LEU A 6 -22.11 -23.88 17.05
N LEU A 7 -23.26 -23.73 16.39
CA LEU A 7 -23.40 -23.02 15.11
C LEU A 7 -23.02 -21.53 15.23
N LEU A 8 -23.42 -20.88 16.33
CA LEU A 8 -23.07 -19.49 16.61
C LEU A 8 -21.55 -19.33 16.79
N ALA A 9 -20.92 -20.21 17.58
CA ALA A 9 -19.48 -20.20 17.83
C ALA A 9 -18.66 -20.45 16.55
N ILE A 10 -19.10 -21.35 15.67
CA ILE A 10 -18.46 -21.60 14.37
C ILE A 10 -18.58 -20.38 13.46
N SER A 11 -19.73 -19.68 13.47
CA SER A 11 -19.91 -18.47 12.65
C SER A 11 -18.99 -17.31 13.10
N LEU A 12 -18.78 -17.13 14.42
CA LEU A 12 -17.86 -16.11 14.94
C LEU A 12 -16.41 -16.40 14.56
N PHE A 13 -15.99 -17.67 14.52
CA PHE A 13 -14.63 -18.04 14.13
C PHE A 13 -14.33 -17.75 12.66
N LEU A 14 -15.31 -17.89 11.78
CA LEU A 14 -15.13 -17.65 10.33
C LEU A 14 -15.01 -16.17 9.97
N LEU A 15 -15.49 -15.25 10.83
CA LEU A 15 -15.43 -13.80 10.59
C LEU A 15 -14.04 -13.20 10.85
N ASN A 16 -13.27 -13.77 11.79
CA ASN A 16 -11.93 -13.28 12.15
C ASN A 16 -10.89 -13.47 11.02
N GLY A 17 -11.09 -14.43 10.12
CA GLY A 17 -10.15 -14.69 9.02
C GLY A 17 -10.12 -13.60 7.93
N CYS A 18 -11.22 -12.86 7.75
CA CYS A 18 -11.34 -11.87 6.68
C CYS A 18 -10.57 -10.57 6.98
N ALA A 19 -10.53 -10.14 8.25
CA ALA A 19 -9.84 -8.92 8.67
C ALA A 19 -8.31 -9.04 8.50
N VAL A 20 -7.74 -10.19 8.85
CA VAL A 20 -6.30 -10.47 8.73
C VAL A 20 -5.84 -10.49 7.26
N VAL A 21 -6.65 -11.05 6.36
CA VAL A 21 -6.34 -11.05 4.93
C VAL A 21 -6.40 -9.64 4.34
N MET A 22 -7.32 -8.79 4.81
CA MET A 22 -7.41 -7.40 4.39
C MET A 22 -6.24 -6.57 4.93
N SER A 23 -5.78 -6.81 6.15
CA SER A 23 -4.62 -6.11 6.74
C SER A 23 -3.27 -6.54 6.15
N ALA A 24 -3.20 -7.77 5.60
CA ALA A 24 -2.05 -8.27 4.87
C ALA A 24 -1.93 -7.71 3.44
N ARG A 25 -3.00 -7.12 2.87
CA ARG A 25 -2.95 -6.51 1.54
C ARG A 25 -2.08 -5.24 1.57
N LYS A 26 -1.02 -5.29 0.79
CA LYS A 26 -0.06 -4.21 0.57
C LYS A 26 -0.66 -3.17 -0.39
N GLN A 27 -0.77 -1.91 0.02
CA GLN A 27 -1.37 -0.83 -0.80
C GLN A 27 -0.34 0.15 -1.38
N GLY A 28 0.95 -0.17 -1.34
CA GLY A 28 2.01 0.71 -1.84
C GLY A 28 3.13 -0.03 -2.55
N THR A 29 4.09 0.73 -3.07
CA THR A 29 5.31 0.21 -3.69
C THR A 29 6.55 0.78 -2.99
N SER A 30 7.68 0.09 -3.11
CA SER A 30 8.95 0.58 -2.56
C SER A 30 9.67 1.48 -3.56
N LEU A 31 10.40 2.49 -3.07
CA LEU A 31 11.21 3.36 -3.91
C LEU A 31 12.29 2.57 -4.67
N THR A 32 12.84 1.52 -4.07
CA THR A 32 13.80 0.63 -4.73
C THR A 32 13.18 -0.16 -5.88
N ALA A 33 11.89 -0.52 -5.79
CA ALA A 33 11.18 -1.15 -6.90
C ALA A 33 10.96 -0.19 -8.09
N ILE A 34 10.81 1.11 -7.81
CA ILE A 34 10.74 2.16 -8.84
C ILE A 34 12.11 2.41 -9.48
N GLN A 35 13.17 2.50 -8.68
CA GLN A 35 14.54 2.67 -9.19
C GLN A 35 15.01 1.53 -10.10
N ARG A 36 14.43 0.33 -9.97
CA ARG A 36 14.70 -0.81 -10.87
C ARG A 36 13.95 -0.74 -12.20
N CYS A 37 12.97 0.16 -12.35
CA CYS A 37 12.26 0.32 -13.60
C CYS A 37 13.14 0.99 -14.66
N LYS A 38 13.05 0.49 -15.90
CA LYS A 38 13.77 1.04 -17.05
C LYS A 38 12.86 1.78 -18.04
N THR A 39 11.56 1.53 -17.96
CA THR A 39 10.56 2.06 -18.89
C THR A 39 9.41 2.73 -18.13
N ARG A 40 8.73 3.67 -18.81
CA ARG A 40 7.52 4.33 -18.30
C ARG A 40 6.44 3.32 -17.87
N GLY A 41 6.19 2.32 -18.71
CA GLY A 41 5.21 1.27 -18.42
C GLY A 41 5.51 0.48 -17.14
N CYS A 42 6.80 0.30 -16.80
CA CYS A 42 7.18 -0.35 -15.55
C CYS A 42 6.76 0.48 -14.33
N ILE A 43 6.92 1.81 -14.37
CA ILE A 43 6.52 2.70 -13.26
C ILE A 43 5.00 2.71 -13.12
N LEU A 44 4.27 2.86 -14.22
CA LEU A 44 2.80 2.87 -14.24
C LEU A 44 2.18 1.55 -13.80
N SER A 45 2.89 0.43 -13.96
CA SER A 45 2.43 -0.88 -13.51
C SER A 45 2.51 -1.08 -11.99
N LYS A 46 3.16 -0.17 -11.25
CA LYS A 46 3.38 -0.34 -9.82
C LYS A 46 2.16 0.13 -9.02
N PRO A 47 1.75 -0.64 -7.99
CA PRO A 47 0.62 -0.27 -7.17
C PRO A 47 0.92 1.01 -6.36
N GLY A 48 -0.07 1.89 -6.27
CA GLY A 48 0.05 3.14 -5.51
C GLY A 48 0.88 4.22 -6.20
N VAL A 49 1.06 4.15 -7.52
CA VAL A 49 1.67 5.21 -8.34
C VAL A 49 0.57 6.01 -9.05
N GLU A 50 0.64 7.33 -8.92
CA GLU A 50 -0.28 8.28 -9.55
C GLU A 50 0.53 9.35 -10.31
N ILE A 51 0.08 9.72 -11.51
CA ILE A 51 0.71 10.81 -12.29
C ILE A 51 0.16 12.14 -11.77
N LEU A 52 1.05 13.01 -11.27
CA LEU A 52 0.68 14.37 -10.85
C LEU A 52 0.77 15.37 -11.99
N SER A 53 1.82 15.24 -12.80
CA SER A 53 2.08 16.18 -13.88
C SER A 53 2.85 15.50 -15.00
N THR A 54 2.53 15.90 -16.22
CA THR A 54 3.28 15.55 -17.43
C THR A 54 3.66 16.86 -18.11
N LYS A 55 4.95 17.04 -18.33
CA LYS A 55 5.53 18.19 -19.04
C LYS A 55 6.43 17.69 -20.15
N GLU A 56 6.42 18.41 -21.26
CA GLU A 56 7.35 18.18 -22.36
C GLU A 56 8.20 19.44 -22.49
N GLU A 57 9.51 19.30 -22.26
CA GLU A 57 10.45 20.42 -22.28
C GLU A 57 11.70 20.00 -23.07
N ASN A 58 12.11 20.81 -24.05
CA ASN A 58 13.29 20.54 -24.90
C ASN A 58 13.28 19.14 -25.55
N ASP A 59 12.13 18.71 -26.10
CA ASP A 59 11.87 17.36 -26.61
C ASP A 59 12.13 16.20 -25.61
N GLN A 60 12.15 16.49 -24.31
CA GLN A 60 12.20 15.49 -23.25
C GLN A 60 10.88 15.45 -22.51
N LEU A 61 10.36 14.24 -22.31
CA LEU A 61 9.17 14.02 -21.50
C LEU A 61 9.58 13.93 -20.03
N ILE A 62 8.98 14.79 -19.21
CA ILE A 62 9.20 14.89 -17.77
C ILE A 62 7.87 14.57 -17.09
N GLU A 63 7.83 13.54 -16.26
CA GLU A 63 6.62 13.20 -15.49
C GLU A 63 6.90 13.19 -14.00
N GLU A 64 5.95 13.73 -13.25
CA GLU A 64 5.94 13.72 -11.80
C GLU A 64 4.96 12.68 -11.30
N TYR A 65 5.41 11.82 -10.39
CA TYR A 65 4.64 10.73 -9.84
C TYR A 65 4.53 10.86 -8.33
N LYS A 66 3.32 10.68 -7.81
CA LYS A 66 3.06 10.47 -6.40
C LYS A 66 3.06 8.98 -6.12
N ILE A 67 3.92 8.55 -5.19
CA ILE A 67 4.08 7.15 -4.82
C ILE A 67 3.63 6.97 -3.38
N ASN A 68 2.70 6.06 -3.15
CA ASN A 68 2.36 5.57 -1.82
C ASN A 68 3.42 4.53 -1.40
N VAL A 69 4.25 4.87 -0.42
CA VAL A 69 5.31 3.97 0.06
C VAL A 69 4.71 2.95 1.04
N GLU A 70 4.78 1.68 0.66
CA GLU A 70 4.32 0.60 1.52
C GLU A 70 5.10 0.54 2.83
N ARG A 71 4.40 0.52 3.97
CA ARG A 71 4.98 0.18 5.28
C ARG A 71 4.37 -1.11 5.82
N PHE A 72 5.25 -2.09 6.05
CA PHE A 72 5.08 -3.22 6.98
C PHE A 72 3.72 -3.97 6.96
N GLY A 73 3.13 -4.26 5.79
CA GLY A 73 1.83 -4.96 5.73
C GLY A 73 1.78 -6.33 6.43
N VAL A 74 2.89 -7.08 6.42
CA VAL A 74 2.98 -8.40 7.11
C VAL A 74 3.09 -8.23 8.62
N LEU A 75 3.91 -7.28 9.08
CA LEU A 75 4.05 -7.00 10.52
C LEU A 75 2.75 -6.41 11.08
N ARG A 76 2.03 -5.62 10.28
CA ARG A 76 0.69 -5.12 10.57
C ARG A 76 -0.30 -6.28 10.70
N ALA A 77 -0.32 -7.23 9.76
CA ALA A 77 -1.22 -8.37 9.84
C ALA A 77 -0.97 -9.26 11.07
N ILE A 78 0.30 -9.48 11.44
CA ILE A 78 0.67 -10.24 12.65
C ILE A 78 0.29 -9.44 13.91
N GLY A 79 0.57 -8.14 13.94
CA GLY A 79 0.20 -7.25 15.05
C GLY A 79 -1.30 -7.22 15.29
N HIS A 80 -2.10 -7.03 14.25
CA HIS A 80 -3.57 -7.08 14.32
C HIS A 80 -4.06 -8.43 14.82
N GLY A 81 -3.61 -9.54 14.22
CA GLY A 81 -4.07 -10.87 14.63
C GLY A 81 -3.78 -11.18 16.11
N VAL A 82 -2.63 -10.74 16.64
CA VAL A 82 -2.26 -10.94 18.05
C VAL A 82 -3.03 -9.99 18.97
N LEU A 83 -3.18 -8.72 18.58
CA LEU A 83 -3.87 -7.72 19.40
C LEU A 83 -5.38 -7.94 19.41
N ASP A 84 -5.99 -8.38 18.31
CA ASP A 84 -7.41 -8.70 18.24
C ASP A 84 -7.73 -9.91 19.12
N VAL A 85 -6.91 -10.96 19.09
CA VAL A 85 -7.08 -12.12 19.98
C VAL A 85 -6.79 -11.76 21.44
N GLY A 86 -5.73 -10.98 21.70
CA GLY A 86 -5.29 -10.58 23.03
C GLY A 86 -6.21 -9.58 23.73
N THR A 87 -7.01 -8.82 22.98
CA THR A 87 -7.95 -7.81 23.51
C THR A 87 -9.41 -8.14 23.26
N TRP A 88 -9.72 -9.37 22.81
CA TRP A 88 -11.07 -9.80 22.40
C TRP A 88 -11.73 -8.85 21.38
N GLY A 89 -10.96 -8.37 20.41
CA GLY A 89 -11.43 -7.47 19.35
C GLY A 89 -11.58 -6.01 19.75
N LEU A 90 -11.15 -5.61 20.95
CA LEU A 90 -11.15 -4.20 21.35
C LEU A 90 -10.18 -3.35 20.52
N TRP A 91 -9.09 -3.97 20.04
CA TRP A 91 -8.13 -3.33 19.12
C TRP A 91 -8.75 -2.97 17.76
N GLU A 92 -9.75 -3.71 17.27
CA GLU A 92 -10.45 -3.37 16.03
C GLU A 92 -11.20 -2.03 16.14
N VAL A 93 -11.72 -1.68 17.33
CA VAL A 93 -12.50 -0.45 17.57
C VAL A 93 -11.60 0.77 17.76
N ILE A 94 -10.46 0.59 18.44
CA ILE A 94 -9.58 1.70 18.83
C ILE A 94 -8.39 1.83 17.88
N GLY A 95 -7.78 0.71 17.49
CA GLY A 95 -6.58 0.65 16.64
C GLY A 95 -6.87 0.93 15.17
N THR A 96 -7.97 0.42 14.61
CA THR A 96 -8.30 0.62 13.18
C THR A 96 -8.48 2.09 12.78
N PRO A 97 -9.21 2.94 13.53
CA PRO A 97 -9.30 4.36 13.22
C PRO A 97 -7.96 5.09 13.41
N THR A 98 -7.18 4.73 14.44
CA THR A 98 -5.86 5.31 14.69
C THR A 98 -4.86 4.95 13.59
N GLU A 99 -4.89 3.71 13.09
CA GLU A 99 -4.08 3.29 11.96
C GLU A 99 -4.51 3.92 10.64
N GLY A 100 -5.81 4.17 10.44
CA GLY A 100 -6.31 4.96 9.32
C GLY A 100 -5.83 6.41 9.35
N ALA A 101 -5.54 6.94 10.54
CA ALA A 101 -4.94 8.27 10.73
C ALA A 101 -3.39 8.26 10.64
N ILE A 102 -2.73 7.11 10.82
CA ILE A 102 -1.27 6.98 10.71
C ILE A 102 -0.89 6.81 9.24
N ASP A 103 -0.92 7.96 8.57
CA ASP A 103 0.06 8.46 7.61
C ASP A 103 0.55 7.48 6.52
N THR A 104 -0.22 7.38 5.44
CA THR A 104 0.33 7.04 4.12
C THR A 104 1.41 8.05 3.77
N LYS A 105 2.68 7.65 3.87
CA LYS A 105 3.79 8.49 3.39
C LYS A 105 3.79 8.49 1.87
N TYR A 106 3.35 9.60 1.30
CA TYR A 106 3.52 9.88 -0.11
C TYR A 106 4.93 10.40 -0.37
N VAL A 107 5.54 9.93 -1.45
CA VAL A 107 6.80 10.46 -1.96
C VAL A 107 6.56 10.90 -3.39
N THR A 108 6.94 12.13 -3.71
CA THR A 108 6.90 12.60 -5.08
C THR A 108 8.24 12.31 -5.76
N ILE A 109 8.21 11.82 -6.98
CA ILE A 109 9.40 11.66 -7.82
C ILE A 109 9.17 12.33 -9.15
N ARG A 110 10.22 12.89 -9.73
CA ARG A 110 10.26 13.37 -11.10
C ARG A 110 11.13 12.44 -11.93
N VAL A 111 10.59 12.00 -13.06
CA VAL A 111 11.24 11.07 -13.97
C VAL A 111 11.41 11.76 -15.32
N TYR A 112 12.64 11.70 -15.83
CA TYR A 112 13.02 12.22 -17.13
C TYR A 112 13.13 11.06 -18.12
N TYR A 113 12.41 11.15 -19.22
CA TYR A 113 12.39 10.14 -20.28
C TYR A 113 13.21 10.60 -21.49
N SER A 114 13.82 9.63 -22.18
CA SER A 114 14.41 9.81 -23.51
C SER A 114 13.31 9.89 -24.57
N LYS A 115 13.65 10.34 -25.79
CA LYS A 115 12.81 10.27 -26.98
C LYS A 115 12.32 8.85 -27.28
N GLU A 116 13.09 7.82 -26.92
CA GLU A 116 12.65 6.41 -27.06
C GLU A 116 11.79 5.90 -25.90
N GLY A 117 11.42 6.73 -24.92
CA GLY A 117 10.59 6.35 -23.76
C GLY A 117 11.36 5.60 -22.65
N SER A 118 12.69 5.57 -22.71
CA SER A 118 13.57 5.01 -21.67
C SER A 118 13.78 6.01 -20.54
N ILE A 119 13.89 5.52 -19.30
CA ILE A 119 14.16 6.38 -18.14
C ILE A 119 15.63 6.82 -18.17
N GLN A 120 15.87 8.13 -18.16
CA GLN A 120 17.22 8.71 -18.10
C GLN A 120 17.60 9.10 -16.67
N LYS A 121 16.66 9.67 -15.92
CA LYS A 121 16.92 10.19 -14.57
C LYS A 121 15.67 10.10 -13.71
N ILE A 122 15.86 9.79 -12.44
CA ILE A 122 14.80 9.80 -11.41
C ILE A 122 15.30 10.71 -10.30
N GLU A 123 14.55 11.76 -9.99
CA GLU A 123 14.79 12.69 -8.90
C GLU A 123 13.67 12.57 -7.88
N LYS A 124 14.01 12.56 -6.60
CA LYS A 124 13.02 12.64 -5.52
C LYS A 124 12.69 14.12 -5.28
N ILE A 125 11.41 14.47 -5.34
CA ILE A 125 10.90 15.76 -4.90
C ILE A 125 10.19 15.50 -3.58
N GLU A 126 10.77 15.99 -2.49
CA GLU A 126 10.22 15.75 -1.15
C GLU A 126 8.88 16.45 -0.94
#